data_AF-A0A7S1Q8Y5-F1
#
_entry.id   AF-A0A7S1Q8Y5-F1
#
_cell.length_a   1.000
_cell.length_b   1.000
_cell.length_c   1.000
_cell.angle_alpha   90.00
_cell.angle_beta   90.00
_cell.angle_gamma   90.00
#
_symmetry.space_group_name_H-M   'P 1'
#
loop_
_entity.id
_entity.type
_entity.pdbx_description
1 polymer ?
#
loop_
_entity_poly.entity_id
_entity_poly.type
_entity_poly.pdbx_seq_one_letter_code
_entity_poly.pdbx_strand_id
1 'polypeptide(L)'
;AVSRSARLEFLINVITTGAIVARFVVGPNNIIDLIRIARVLRLQKAFRVSTGLRLFLDTLVASWSTCVAVFLLVFLVFFMYAALGMNLFSAVKYGEGITRLANFERIDTALITLLRVATFDDW
;
A
#
# COMPACT_ATOMS: atom_id res chain seq x y z
N ALA A 1 14.90 10.94 34.41
CA ALA A 1 14.81 9.49 34.13
C ALA A 1 13.55 9.09 33.35
N VAL A 2 12.38 9.68 33.67
CA VAL A 2 11.05 9.29 33.14
C VAL A 2 10.83 9.52 31.63
N SER A 3 11.52 10.48 30.98
CA SER A 3 11.30 10.74 29.54
C SER A 3 12.07 9.81 28.59
N ARG A 4 13.13 9.14 29.07
CA ARG A 4 13.92 8.19 28.25
C ARG A 4 13.26 6.81 28.18
N SER A 5 12.62 6.36 29.26
CA SER A 5 11.87 5.09 29.30
C SER A 5 10.65 5.11 28.38
N ALA A 6 9.87 6.19 28.38
CA ALA A 6 8.67 6.32 27.52
C ALA A 6 9.00 6.32 26.01
N ARG A 7 10.14 6.88 25.63
CA ARG A 7 10.61 6.87 24.23
C ARG A 7 11.04 5.47 23.78
N LEU A 8 11.68 4.71 24.67
CA LEU A 8 12.11 3.33 24.39
C LEU A 8 10.90 2.38 24.26
N GLU A 9 9.90 2.52 25.14
CA GLU A 9 8.66 1.73 25.08
C GLU A 9 7.87 1.97 23.78
N PHE A 10 7.84 3.21 23.30
CA PHE A 10 7.20 3.53 22.03
C PHE A 10 7.92 2.93 20.83
N LEU A 11 9.24 3.04 20.78
CA LEU A 11 10.03 2.49 19.69
C LEU A 11 9.87 0.97 19.63
N ILE A 12 9.83 0.30 20.78
CA ILE A 12 9.57 -1.13 20.87
C ILE A 12 8.17 -1.47 20.34
N ASN A 13 7.13 -0.73 20.71
CA ASN A 13 5.76 -0.96 20.23
C ASN A 13 5.57 -0.61 18.74
N VAL A 14 6.19 0.50 18.33
CA VAL A 14 6.71 0.84 16.99
C VAL A 14 7.00 -0.34 16.07
N ILE A 15 8.18 -0.86 16.35
CA ILE A 15 8.88 -1.94 15.66
C ILE A 15 8.08 -3.24 15.78
N THR A 16 7.45 -3.51 16.94
CA THR A 16 6.66 -4.73 17.15
C THR A 16 5.40 -4.73 16.29
N THR A 17 4.63 -3.64 16.24
CA THR A 17 3.44 -3.56 15.37
C THR A 17 3.84 -3.64 13.89
N GLY A 18 4.89 -2.93 13.48
CA GLY A 18 5.40 -2.99 12.11
C GLY A 18 5.84 -4.40 11.71
N ALA A 19 6.56 -5.10 12.58
CA ALA A 19 7.01 -6.47 12.35
C ALA A 19 5.84 -7.47 12.24
N ILE A 20 4.76 -7.27 13.02
CA ILE A 20 3.59 -8.15 12.96
C ILE A 20 2.74 -7.85 11.70
N VAL A 21 2.59 -6.58 11.30
CA VAL A 21 1.93 -6.21 10.04
C VAL A 21 2.71 -6.74 8.83
N ALA A 22 4.04 -6.65 8.84
CA ALA A 22 4.87 -7.22 7.78
C ALA A 22 4.73 -8.73 7.68
N ARG A 23 4.64 -9.44 8.81
CA ARG A 23 4.36 -10.88 8.85
C ARG A 23 2.95 -11.24 8.37
N PHE A 24 1.97 -10.35 8.54
CA PHE A 24 0.63 -10.54 8.01
C PHE A 24 0.54 -10.32 6.49
N VAL A 25 1.32 -9.39 5.94
CA VAL A 25 1.35 -9.12 4.49
C VAL A 25 2.17 -10.17 3.74
N VAL A 26 3.23 -10.71 4.36
CA VAL A 26 4.20 -11.59 3.69
C VAL A 26 4.12 -13.06 4.15
N GLY A 27 3.57 -13.34 5.34
CA GLY A 27 3.51 -14.68 5.93
C GLY A 27 2.11 -15.32 5.88
N PRO A 28 1.98 -16.62 6.25
CA PRO A 28 0.69 -17.30 6.29
C PRO A 28 -0.22 -16.67 7.36
N ASN A 29 -1.46 -16.37 6.96
CA ASN A 29 -2.42 -15.60 7.75
C ASN A 29 -2.87 -16.35 9.02
N ASN A 30 -2.16 -16.19 10.13
CA ASN A 30 -2.54 -16.75 11.42
C ASN A 30 -3.43 -15.77 12.19
N ILE A 31 -4.68 -16.17 12.46
CA ILE A 31 -5.69 -15.36 13.18
C ILE A 31 -5.21 -14.92 14.58
N ILE A 32 -4.27 -15.66 15.17
CA ILE A 32 -3.65 -15.37 16.48
C ILE A 32 -2.76 -14.10 16.42
N ASP A 33 -2.12 -13.84 15.29
CA ASP A 33 -1.27 -12.65 15.12
C ASP A 33 -2.11 -11.38 15.04
N LEU A 34 -3.33 -11.45 14.49
CA LEU A 34 -4.28 -10.33 14.45
C LEU A 34 -4.70 -9.86 15.86
N ILE A 35 -4.94 -10.80 16.78
CA ILE A 35 -5.30 -10.49 18.18
C ILE A 35 -4.13 -9.81 18.92
N ARG A 36 -2.89 -10.14 18.56
CA ARG A 36 -1.69 -9.49 19.11
C ARG A 36 -1.54 -8.06 18.60
N ILE A 37 -1.71 -7.80 17.30
CA ILE A 37 -1.68 -6.44 16.72
C ILE A 37 -2.69 -5.54 17.44
N ALA A 38 -3.92 -6.03 17.64
CA ALA A 38 -4.99 -5.26 18.29
C ALA A 38 -4.64 -4.84 19.73
N ARG A 39 -3.91 -5.67 20.50
CA ARG A 39 -3.44 -5.29 21.85
C ARG A 39 -2.30 -4.27 21.82
N VAL A 40 -1.37 -4.39 20.89
CA VAL A 40 -0.24 -3.44 20.75
C VAL A 40 -0.71 -2.07 20.25
N LEU A 41 -1.69 -2.03 19.34
CA LEU A 41 -2.35 -0.79 18.89
C LEU A 41 -3.05 -0.04 20.04
N ARG A 42 -3.61 -0.76 21.03
CA ARG A 42 -4.19 -0.13 22.24
C ARG A 42 -3.13 0.57 23.10
N LEU A 43 -1.90 0.04 23.15
CA LEU A 43 -0.76 0.66 23.85
C LEU A 43 -0.20 1.88 23.10
N GLN A 44 -0.33 1.94 21.78
CA GLN A 44 0.08 3.09 20.97
C GLN A 44 -0.82 4.32 21.14
N LYS A 45 -2.02 4.14 21.72
CA LYS A 45 -2.90 5.26 22.10
C LYS A 45 -2.27 6.16 23.19
N ALA A 46 -1.16 5.74 23.80
CA ALA A 46 -0.33 6.56 24.69
C ALA A 46 0.52 7.61 23.95
N PHE A 47 0.59 7.59 22.61
CA PHE A 47 1.18 8.69 21.86
C PHE A 47 0.21 9.84 21.79
N ARG A 48 0.45 10.81 22.68
CA ARG A 48 0.01 12.20 22.58
C ARG A 48 0.54 12.83 21.29
N VAL A 49 0.05 12.40 20.15
CA VAL A 49 0.05 13.17 18.91
C VAL A 49 -0.62 14.51 19.24
N SER A 50 0.02 15.64 18.94
CA SER A 50 -0.58 16.96 19.20
C SER A 50 -1.94 17.05 18.51
N THR A 51 -2.89 17.79 19.10
CA THR A 51 -4.27 17.92 18.63
C THR A 51 -4.36 18.22 17.12
N GLY A 52 -3.40 18.96 16.57
CA GLY A 52 -3.32 19.25 15.14
C GLY A 52 -3.06 18.02 14.27
N LEU A 53 -2.04 17.21 14.56
CA LEU A 53 -1.70 16.03 13.75
C LEU A 53 -2.75 14.92 13.87
N ARG A 54 -3.48 14.84 14.99
CA ARG A 54 -4.65 13.95 15.12
C ARG A 54 -5.77 14.35 14.16
N LEU A 55 -6.06 15.66 14.07
CA LEU A 55 -7.07 16.16 13.14
C LEU A 55 -6.71 15.84 11.68
N PHE A 56 -5.43 15.99 11.30
CA PHE A 56 -4.98 15.61 9.95
C PHE A 56 -5.07 14.11 9.69
N LEU A 57 -4.68 13.27 10.65
CA LEU A 57 -4.80 11.82 10.49
C LEU A 57 -6.27 11.37 10.46
N ASP A 58 -7.13 11.98 11.28
CA ASP A 58 -8.56 11.69 11.31
C ASP A 58 -9.23 12.12 9.98
N THR A 59 -8.84 13.24 9.40
CA THR A 59 -9.34 13.66 8.07
C THR A 59 -8.80 12.78 6.94
N LEU A 60 -7.55 12.31 7.03
CA LEU A 60 -6.98 11.36 6.07
C LEU A 60 -7.70 10.01 6.12
N VAL A 61 -7.98 9.49 7.32
CA VAL A 61 -8.72 8.23 7.51
C VAL A 61 -10.18 8.40 7.10
N ALA A 62 -10.81 9.54 7.38
CA ALA A 62 -12.16 9.84 6.89
C ALA A 62 -12.21 9.87 5.34
N SER A 63 -11.18 10.45 4.71
CA SER A 63 -11.08 10.56 3.25
C SER A 63 -10.73 9.21 2.58
N TRP A 64 -10.14 8.27 3.31
CA TRP A 64 -9.73 6.96 2.79
C TRP A 64 -10.90 6.17 2.17
N SER A 65 -12.09 6.18 2.79
CA SER A 65 -13.24 5.42 2.29
C SER A 65 -13.69 5.90 0.90
N THR A 66 -13.74 7.22 0.71
CA THR A 66 -14.04 7.84 -0.58
C THR A 66 -12.92 7.59 -1.59
N CYS A 67 -11.66 7.63 -1.14
CA CYS A 67 -10.49 7.36 -1.98
C CYS A 67 -10.52 5.94 -2.56
N VAL A 68 -10.90 4.94 -1.74
CA VAL A 68 -11.02 3.54 -2.19
C VAL A 68 -12.11 3.37 -3.26
N ALA A 69 -13.25 4.06 -3.13
CA ALA A 69 -14.33 3.99 -4.13
C ALA A 69 -13.88 4.51 -5.51
N VAL A 70 -13.16 5.63 -5.53
CA VAL A 70 -12.59 6.18 -6.78
C VAL A 70 -11.47 5.28 -7.30
N PHE A 71 -10.58 4.81 -6.43
CA PHE A 71 -9.49 3.91 -6.79
C PHE A 71 -10.00 2.62 -7.43
N LEU A 72 -11.10 2.05 -6.93
CA LEU A 72 -11.72 0.85 -7.49
C LEU A 72 -12.23 1.09 -8.92
N LEU A 73 -12.84 2.26 -9.17
CA LEU A 73 -13.29 2.63 -10.52
C LEU A 73 -12.09 2.76 -11.47
N VAL A 74 -11.03 3.47 -11.05
CA VAL A 74 -9.80 3.62 -11.84
C VAL A 74 -9.15 2.27 -12.10
N PHE A 75 -9.09 1.40 -11.10
CA PHE A 75 -8.56 0.05 -11.22
C PHE A 75 -9.35 -0.79 -12.23
N LEU A 76 -10.68 -0.69 -12.25
CA LEU A 76 -11.52 -1.38 -13.23
C LEU A 76 -11.22 -0.91 -14.66
N VAL A 77 -11.08 0.40 -14.86
CA VAL A 77 -10.70 0.98 -16.15
C VAL A 77 -9.32 0.45 -16.58
N PHE A 78 -8.35 0.43 -15.67
CA PHE A 78 -7.02 -0.11 -15.95
C PHE A 78 -7.06 -1.59 -16.29
N PHE A 79 -7.93 -2.37 -15.63
CA PHE A 79 -8.10 -3.79 -15.93
C PHE A 79 -8.66 -4.03 -17.34
N MET A 80 -9.64 -3.23 -17.77
CA MET A 80 -10.16 -3.29 -19.15
C MET A 80 -9.08 -2.95 -20.17
N TYR A 81 -8.31 -1.87 -19.96
CA TYR A 81 -7.23 -1.48 -20.85
C TYR A 81 -6.06 -2.48 -20.84
N ALA A 82 -5.76 -3.12 -19.70
CA ALA A 82 -4.75 -4.16 -19.62
C ALA A 82 -5.15 -5.38 -20.46
N ALA A 83 -6.42 -5.82 -20.37
CA ALA A 83 -6.94 -6.91 -21.19
C ALA A 83 -6.91 -6.58 -22.69
N LEU A 84 -7.31 -5.37 -23.08
CA LEU A 84 -7.21 -4.92 -24.47
C LEU A 84 -5.75 -4.85 -24.94
N GLY A 85 -4.87 -4.30 -24.10
CA GLY A 85 -3.44 -4.18 -24.38
C GLY A 85 -2.75 -5.53 -24.58
N MET A 86 -3.11 -6.56 -23.80
CA MET A 86 -2.61 -7.92 -24.03
C MET A 86 -3.04 -8.50 -25.38
N ASN A 87 -4.29 -8.26 -25.78
CA ASN A 87 -4.78 -8.76 -27.07
C ASN A 87 -4.12 -8.06 -28.27
N LEU A 88 -3.78 -6.78 -28.12
CA LEU A 88 -3.22 -5.96 -29.21
C LEU A 88 -1.69 -5.96 -29.26
N PHE A 89 -1.03 -5.98 -28.10
CA PHE A 89 0.40 -5.70 -27.97
C PHE A 89 1.22 -6.82 -27.29
N SER A 90 0.65 -8.02 -27.11
CA SER A 90 1.37 -9.16 -26.49
C SER A 90 2.59 -9.63 -27.27
N ALA A 91 2.63 -9.45 -28.59
CA ALA A 91 3.71 -9.93 -29.45
C ALA A 91 4.70 -8.83 -29.90
N VAL A 92 4.64 -7.63 -29.29
CA VAL A 92 5.52 -6.52 -29.65
C VAL A 92 6.96 -6.81 -29.20
N LYS A 93 7.94 -6.56 -30.07
CA LYS A 93 9.36 -6.77 -29.75
C LYS A 93 9.83 -5.75 -28.69
N TYR A 94 10.67 -6.22 -27.77
CA TYR A 94 11.36 -5.37 -26.80
C TYR A 94 12.19 -4.29 -27.50
N GLY A 95 12.13 -3.06 -26.98
CA GLY A 95 12.78 -1.87 -27.55
C GLY A 95 12.91 -0.77 -26.50
N GLU A 96 13.30 0.44 -26.90
CA GLU A 96 13.32 1.60 -25.99
C GLU A 96 11.88 1.90 -25.54
N GLY A 97 11.62 1.75 -24.23
CA GLY A 97 10.29 1.86 -23.61
C GLY A 97 9.60 0.53 -23.29
N ILE A 98 9.81 -0.51 -24.09
CA ILE A 98 9.20 -1.84 -23.88
C ILE A 98 10.24 -2.79 -23.27
N THR A 99 10.14 -2.98 -21.95
CA THR A 99 11.09 -3.77 -21.14
C THR A 99 10.40 -5.01 -20.55
N ARG A 100 11.16 -5.98 -19.99
CA ARG A 100 10.60 -7.18 -19.32
C ARG A 100 9.55 -6.89 -18.23
N LEU A 101 9.57 -5.70 -17.63
CA LEU A 101 8.63 -5.24 -16.60
C LEU A 101 7.57 -4.26 -17.14
N ALA A 102 7.77 -3.74 -18.35
CA ALA A 102 6.91 -2.76 -19.02
C ALA A 102 6.50 -3.31 -20.39
N ASN A 103 5.58 -4.28 -20.39
CA ASN A 103 5.07 -4.94 -21.59
C ASN A 103 3.62 -5.39 -21.39
N PHE A 104 3.00 -5.86 -22.47
CA PHE A 104 1.63 -6.37 -22.50
C PHE A 104 1.56 -7.91 -22.68
N GLU A 105 2.60 -8.65 -22.28
CA GLU A 105 2.60 -10.12 -22.38
C GLU A 105 1.70 -10.77 -21.33
N ARG A 106 1.65 -10.19 -20.12
CA ARG A 106 0.82 -10.67 -19.01
C ARG A 106 0.01 -9.54 -18.40
N ILE A 107 -1.05 -9.90 -17.68
CA ILE A 107 -1.97 -8.91 -17.12
C ILE A 107 -1.32 -8.05 -16.04
N ASP A 108 -0.39 -8.61 -15.28
CA ASP A 108 0.31 -7.91 -14.21
C ASP A 108 1.37 -6.93 -14.77
N THR A 109 2.12 -7.32 -15.79
CA THR A 109 3.03 -6.41 -16.49
C THR A 109 2.27 -5.34 -17.29
N ALA A 110 1.13 -5.69 -17.89
CA ALA A 110 0.25 -4.73 -18.56
C ALA A 110 -0.31 -3.69 -17.58
N LEU A 111 -0.71 -4.11 -16.38
CA LEU A 111 -1.21 -3.21 -15.35
C LEU A 111 -0.11 -2.25 -14.85
N ILE A 112 1.10 -2.75 -14.62
CA ILE A 112 2.25 -1.92 -14.25
C ILE A 112 2.60 -0.94 -15.38
N THR A 113 2.57 -1.38 -16.63
CA THR A 113 2.82 -0.53 -17.80
C THR A 113 1.80 0.62 -17.89
N LEU A 114 0.51 0.31 -17.73
CA LEU A 114 -0.54 1.33 -17.70
C LEU A 114 -0.41 2.28 -16.51
N LEU A 115 0.05 1.79 -15.35
CA LEU A 115 0.33 2.63 -14.20
C LEU A 115 1.44 3.63 -14.51
N ARG A 116 2.54 3.20 -15.16
CA ARG A 116 3.65 4.09 -15.55
C ARG A 116 3.16 5.19 -16.50
N VAL A 117 2.37 4.83 -17.51
CA VAL A 117 1.75 5.80 -18.42
C VAL A 117 0.82 6.77 -17.67
N ALA A 118 0.00 6.27 -16.73
CA ALA A 118 -0.91 7.10 -15.96
C ALA A 118 -0.21 8.06 -14.98
N THR A 119 0.96 7.67 -14.45
CA THR A 119 1.80 8.54 -13.62
C THR A 119 2.74 9.43 -14.45
N PHE A 120 2.69 9.34 -15.79
CA PHE A 120 3.63 9.97 -16.71
C PHE A 120 5.10 9.63 -16.41
N ASP A 121 5.33 8.43 -15.87
CA ASP A 121 6.67 7.91 -15.64
C ASP A 121 7.16 7.28 -16.95
N ASP A 122 8.18 7.91 -17.56
CA ASP A 122 8.97 7.29 -18.63
C ASP A 122 8.10 6.83 -19.83
N TRP A 123 7.20 7.71 -20.29
CA TRP A 123 6.27 7.50 -21.42
C TRP A 123 6.92 7.78 -22.78
#